data_AF-D9XHV9-F1
#
_entry.id   AF-D9XHV9-F1
#
_cell.length_a   1.000
_cell.length_b   1.000
_cell.length_c   1.000
_cell.angle_alpha   90.00
_cell.angle_beta   90.00
_cell.angle_gamma   90.00
#
_symmetry.space_group_name_H-M   'P 1'
#
loop_
_entity.id
_entity.type
_entity.pdbx_description
1 polymer ?
#
loop_
_entity_poly.entity_id
_entity_poly.type
_entity_poly.pdbx_seq_one_letter_code
_entity_poly.pdbx_strand_id
1 'polypeptide(L)'
;MQAGLTKTQLAGVAGLGRTVVSEAFSSLKPVSSAHTVAALARVLRRDAKELLDLRTAAVGPKQAGADGLGRLIDQCDPHDLEVHPAIDAPPSTGPRACLMGQSPDPLDGSWETTVVIERLGSGLE
;
A
#
# COMPACT_ATOMS: atom_id res chain seq x y z
N MET A 1 -4.33 -21.00 23.38
CA MET A 1 -3.90 -19.77 22.69
C MET A 1 -3.94 -20.03 21.19
N GLN A 2 -4.68 -19.25 20.40
CA GLN A 2 -4.70 -19.42 18.94
C GLN A 2 -3.38 -18.90 18.36
N ALA A 3 -2.64 -19.77 17.67
CA ALA A 3 -1.52 -19.33 16.85
C ALA A 3 -2.09 -18.42 15.74
N GLY A 4 -1.69 -17.14 15.74
CA GLY A 4 -2.15 -16.17 14.76
C GLY A 4 -1.61 -16.50 13.37
N LEU A 5 -2.47 -16.42 12.36
CA LEU A 5 -2.06 -16.50 10.95
C LEU A 5 -1.42 -15.17 10.55
N THR A 6 -0.24 -15.21 9.92
CA THR A 6 0.34 -14.02 9.29
C THR A 6 -0.43 -13.65 8.03
N LYS A 7 -0.38 -12.39 7.58
CA LYS A 7 -1.06 -11.95 6.33
C LYS A 7 -0.63 -12.76 5.10
N THR A 8 0.63 -13.20 5.05
CA THR A 8 1.16 -14.06 3.97
C THR A 8 0.55 -15.45 4.01
N GLN A 9 0.45 -16.07 5.19
CA GLN A 9 -0.20 -17.37 5.35
C GLN A 9 -1.69 -17.27 5.03
N LEU A 10 -2.36 -16.21 5.51
CA LEU A 10 -3.77 -15.94 5.21
C LEU A 10 -4.02 -15.81 3.71
N ALA A 11 -3.15 -15.11 2.98
CA ALA A 11 -3.22 -14.99 1.53
C ALA A 11 -3.12 -16.36 0.84
N GLY A 12 -2.17 -17.19 1.25
CA GLY A 12 -2.00 -18.54 0.71
C GLY A 12 -3.23 -19.43 0.96
N VAL A 13 -3.74 -19.46 2.19
CA VAL A 13 -4.89 -20.31 2.56
C VAL A 13 -6.20 -19.79 1.94
N ALA A 14 -6.34 -18.48 1.76
CA ALA A 14 -7.52 -17.88 1.12
C ALA A 14 -7.49 -17.92 -0.42
N GLY A 15 -6.38 -18.34 -1.03
CA GLY A 15 -6.20 -18.29 -2.49
C GLY A 15 -6.19 -16.85 -3.04
N LEU A 16 -5.78 -15.88 -2.22
CA LEU A 16 -5.75 -14.46 -2.56
C LEU A 16 -4.31 -13.98 -2.76
N GLY A 17 -4.14 -12.90 -3.54
CA GLY A 17 -2.85 -12.22 -3.64
C GLY A 17 -2.45 -11.56 -2.31
N ARG A 18 -1.16 -11.55 -1.98
CA ARG A 18 -0.63 -10.89 -0.77
C ARG A 18 -1.03 -9.42 -0.66
N THR A 19 -1.00 -8.70 -1.79
CA THR A 19 -1.41 -7.28 -1.86
C THR A 19 -2.89 -7.13 -1.53
N VAL A 20 -3.75 -8.00 -2.06
CA VAL A 20 -5.20 -7.97 -1.80
C VAL A 20 -5.48 -8.15 -0.31
N VAL A 21 -4.79 -9.08 0.35
CA VAL A 21 -4.92 -9.25 1.81
C VAL A 21 -4.32 -8.06 2.56
N SER A 22 -3.20 -7.51 2.11
CA SER A 22 -2.61 -6.32 2.76
C SER A 22 -3.58 -5.14 2.74
N GLU A 23 -4.18 -4.88 1.58
CA GLU A 23 -5.14 -3.79 1.38
C GLU A 23 -6.45 -4.03 2.13
N ALA A 24 -6.95 -5.26 2.16
CA ALA A 24 -8.18 -5.61 2.88
C ALA A 24 -8.09 -5.35 4.40
N PHE A 25 -6.89 -5.37 4.97
CA PHE A 25 -6.63 -5.09 6.39
C PHE A 25 -6.14 -3.65 6.63
N SER A 26 -6.15 -2.78 5.62
CA SER A 26 -5.77 -1.36 5.76
C SER A 26 -7.02 -0.48 5.79
N SER A 27 -7.17 0.33 6.84
CA SER A 27 -8.26 1.32 6.93
C SER A 27 -8.11 2.49 5.95
N LEU A 28 -6.92 2.66 5.35
CA LEU A 28 -6.62 3.71 4.38
C LEU A 28 -6.98 3.33 2.94
N LYS A 29 -7.36 2.07 2.71
CA LYS A 29 -7.67 1.54 1.38
C LYS A 29 -9.19 1.47 1.16
N PRO A 30 -9.66 1.51 -0.10
CA PRO A 30 -11.07 1.36 -0.41
C PRO A 30 -11.65 0.05 0.14
N VAL A 31 -12.96 0.05 0.40
CA VAL A 31 -13.67 -1.14 0.88
C VAL A 31 -13.45 -2.31 -0.09
N SER A 32 -13.03 -3.44 0.47
CA SER A 32 -12.74 -4.65 -0.31
C SER A 32 -13.97 -5.21 -1.03
N SER A 33 -13.72 -5.93 -2.13
CA SER A 33 -14.79 -6.59 -2.89
C SER A 33 -15.54 -7.63 -2.05
N ALA A 34 -16.80 -7.91 -2.40
CA ALA A 34 -17.60 -8.95 -1.72
C ALA A 34 -16.93 -10.33 -1.81
N HIS A 35 -16.32 -10.64 -2.96
CA HIS A 35 -15.58 -11.88 -3.17
C HIS A 35 -14.39 -12.01 -2.19
N THR A 36 -13.61 -10.94 -2.03
CA THR A 36 -12.48 -10.90 -1.09
C THR A 36 -12.96 -11.12 0.35
N VAL A 37 -14.03 -10.44 0.76
CA VAL A 37 -14.60 -10.57 2.12
C VAL A 37 -15.12 -12.00 2.37
N ALA A 38 -15.82 -12.60 1.40
CA ALA A 38 -16.31 -13.97 1.52
C ALA A 38 -15.17 -15.01 1.58
N ALA A 39 -14.08 -14.80 0.82
CA ALA A 39 -12.90 -15.67 0.88
C ALA A 39 -12.22 -15.60 2.26
N LEU A 40 -12.05 -14.39 2.81
CA LEU A 40 -11.46 -14.20 4.15
C LEU A 40 -12.35 -14.78 5.25
N ALA A 41 -13.68 -14.62 5.15
CA ALA A 41 -14.64 -15.15 6.12
C ALA A 41 -14.48 -16.67 6.31
N ARG A 42 -14.36 -17.41 5.21
CA ARG A 42 -14.18 -18.88 5.22
C ARG A 42 -12.92 -19.30 5.97
N VAL A 43 -11.79 -18.63 5.72
CA VAL A 43 -10.50 -18.99 6.34
C VAL A 43 -10.46 -18.59 7.81
N LEU A 44 -10.99 -17.41 8.14
CA LEU A 44 -11.04 -16.90 9.51
C LEU A 44 -12.16 -17.53 10.35
N ARG A 45 -12.95 -18.44 9.76
CA ARG A 45 -14.12 -19.08 10.38
C ARG A 45 -15.08 -18.07 10.99
N ARG A 46 -15.34 -17.00 10.24
CA ARG A 46 -16.33 -15.97 10.55
C ARG A 46 -17.56 -16.13 9.68
N ASP A 47 -18.68 -15.63 10.16
CA ASP A 47 -19.91 -15.66 9.41
C ASP A 47 -19.80 -14.74 8.17
N ALA A 48 -19.96 -15.34 6.99
CA ALA A 48 -19.82 -14.60 5.74
C ALA A 48 -20.96 -13.59 5.52
N LYS A 49 -22.17 -13.90 6.02
CA LYS A 49 -23.32 -13.01 5.88
C LYS A 49 -23.12 -11.77 6.75
N GLU A 50 -22.68 -11.94 7.99
CA GLU A 50 -22.37 -10.84 8.90
C GLU A 50 -21.31 -9.91 8.31
N LEU A 51 -20.19 -10.45 7.80
CA LEU A 51 -19.13 -9.63 7.22
C LEU A 51 -19.54 -8.93 5.92
N LEU A 52 -20.42 -9.53 5.12
CA LEU A 52 -20.96 -8.89 3.91
C LEU A 52 -21.99 -7.80 4.24
N ASP A 53 -22.76 -7.95 5.31
CA ASP A 53 -23.66 -6.92 5.83
C ASP A 53 -22.85 -5.70 6.30
N LEU A 54 -21.81 -5.94 7.11
CA LEU A 54 -20.87 -4.90 7.55
C LEU A 54 -20.17 -4.20 6.37
N ARG A 55 -19.74 -4.96 5.35
CA ARG A 55 -19.20 -4.39 4.11
C ARG A 55 -20.21 -3.45 3.45
N THR A 56 -21.48 -3.86 3.38
CA THR A 56 -22.54 -3.07 2.74
C THR A 56 -22.78 -1.76 3.50
N ALA A 57 -22.80 -1.82 4.84
CA ALA A 57 -22.84 -0.62 5.68
C ALA A 57 -21.61 0.29 5.46
N ALA A 58 -20.42 -0.29 5.33
CA ALA A 58 -19.17 0.45 5.14
C ALA A 58 -19.03 1.12 3.77
N VAL A 59 -19.60 0.54 2.70
CA VAL A 59 -19.66 1.19 1.37
C VAL A 59 -20.54 2.45 1.42
N GLY A 60 -21.54 2.46 2.31
CA GLY A 60 -22.51 3.55 2.43
C GLY A 60 -23.39 3.71 1.19
N PRO A 61 -24.35 4.65 1.20
CA PRO A 61 -25.04 5.05 -0.01
C PRO A 61 -24.00 5.60 -0.99
N LYS A 62 -23.97 5.06 -2.21
CA LYS A 62 -23.16 5.61 -3.30
C LYS A 62 -23.51 7.09 -3.41
N GLN A 63 -22.63 7.97 -2.94
CA GLN A 63 -22.79 9.41 -3.14
C GLN A 63 -22.90 9.58 -4.65
N ALA A 64 -24.10 9.86 -5.14
CA ALA A 64 -24.35 10.25 -6.51
C ALA A 64 -23.80 11.66 -6.66
N GLY A 65 -22.48 11.78 -6.63
CA GLY A 65 -21.72 13.01 -6.77
C GLY A 65 -20.76 12.83 -7.93
N ALA A 66 -21.30 12.77 -9.14
CA ALA A 66 -20.54 12.98 -10.36
C ALA A 66 -20.10 14.46 -10.51
N ASP A 67 -20.25 15.27 -9.46
CA ASP A 67 -19.84 16.69 -9.44
C ASP A 67 -18.34 16.91 -9.20
N GLY A 68 -17.54 15.84 -9.12
CA GLY A 68 -16.08 15.92 -8.88
C GLY A 68 -15.20 15.16 -9.86
N LEU A 69 -15.78 14.42 -10.81
CA LEU A 69 -15.00 13.84 -11.90
C LEU A 69 -14.90 14.91 -12.98
N GLY A 70 -13.69 15.34 -13.31
CA GLY A 70 -13.45 16.22 -14.45
C GLY A 70 -14.07 15.67 -15.74
N ARG A 71 -14.13 16.49 -16.78
CA ARG A 71 -14.68 16.07 -18.08
C ARG A 71 -13.97 14.82 -18.61
N LEU A 72 -14.71 13.99 -19.36
CA LEU A 72 -14.11 12.87 -20.07
C LEU A 72 -13.01 13.38 -21.01
N ILE A 73 -12.01 12.54 -21.31
CA ILE A 73 -10.85 12.95 -22.11
C ILE A 73 -11.26 13.38 -23.53
N ASP A 74 -12.34 12.83 -24.08
CA ASP A 74 -12.92 13.23 -25.37
C ASP A 74 -13.65 14.59 -25.31
N GLN A 75 -14.00 15.05 -24.12
CA GLN A 75 -14.64 16.34 -23.81
C GLN A 75 -13.64 17.37 -23.28
N CYS A 76 -12.35 17.01 -23.18
CA CYS A 76 -11.28 17.94 -22.92
C CYS A 76 -10.86 18.59 -24.24
N ASP A 77 -11.10 19.89 -24.37
CA ASP A 77 -10.57 20.66 -25.50
C ASP A 77 -9.04 20.78 -25.35
N PRO A 78 -8.24 20.42 -26.38
CA PRO A 78 -6.79 20.46 -26.30
C PRO A 78 -6.22 21.87 -26.12
N HIS A 79 -7.02 22.91 -26.35
CA HIS A 79 -6.63 24.31 -26.18
C HIS A 79 -7.11 24.92 -24.86
N ASP A 80 -7.93 24.21 -24.07
CA ASP A 80 -8.42 24.63 -22.75
C ASP A 80 -7.38 24.34 -21.63
N LEU A 81 -6.09 24.53 -21.94
CA LEU A 81 -5.01 24.44 -20.97
C LEU A 81 -4.72 25.83 -20.40
N GLU A 82 -5.21 26.10 -19.19
CA GLU A 82 -4.83 27.29 -18.42
C GLU A 82 -3.37 27.15 -17.97
N VAL A 83 -2.45 27.76 -18.71
CA VAL A 83 -1.03 27.84 -18.34
C VAL A 83 -0.79 29.06 -17.47
N HIS A 84 -0.53 28.84 -16.19
CA HIS A 84 0.06 29.89 -15.35
C HIS A 84 1.55 29.99 -15.67
N PRO A 85 2.10 31.21 -15.88
CA PRO A 85 3.54 31.38 -15.98
C PRO A 85 4.19 30.84 -14.71
N ALA A 86 5.25 30.04 -14.87
CA ALA A 86 6.04 29.59 -13.72
C ALA A 86 6.59 30.84 -13.02
N ILE A 87 6.22 31.04 -11.76
CA ILE A 87 6.88 32.02 -10.92
C ILE A 87 8.24 31.44 -10.56
N ASP A 88 9.31 32.13 -10.92
CA ASP A 88 10.65 31.82 -10.44
C ASP A 88 10.64 31.89 -8.91
N ALA A 89 10.90 30.76 -8.27
CA ALA A 89 11.10 30.74 -6.83
C ALA A 89 12.33 31.61 -6.51
N PRO A 90 12.27 32.51 -5.51
CA PRO A 90 13.46 33.20 -5.06
C PRO A 90 14.52 32.17 -4.66
N PRO A 91 15.82 32.44 -4.90
CA PRO A 91 16.87 31.50 -4.55
C PRO A 91 16.76 31.15 -3.07
N SER A 92 16.52 29.87 -2.80
CA SER A 92 16.65 29.29 -1.46
C SER A 92 18.05 29.62 -0.95
N THR A 93 18.15 30.63 -0.10
CA THR A 93 19.38 30.95 0.63
C THR A 93 19.48 29.94 1.77
N GLY A 94 19.85 28.72 1.40
CA GLY A 94 20.46 27.73 2.27
C GLY A 94 21.84 27.42 1.70
N PRO A 95 22.87 27.19 2.54
CA PRO A 95 24.20 26.88 2.03
C PRO A 95 24.17 25.51 1.33
N ARG A 96 24.03 25.53 0.01
CA ARG A 96 24.38 24.39 -0.84
C ARG A 96 25.88 24.46 -1.04
N ALA A 97 26.63 23.75 -0.22
CA ALA A 97 28.01 23.42 -0.55
C ALA A 97 27.98 22.54 -1.81
N CYS A 98 28.42 23.11 -2.93
CA CYS A 98 28.79 22.36 -4.12
C CYS A 98 30.03 21.52 -3.80
N LEU A 99 29.85 20.30 -3.29
CA LEU A 99 30.92 19.32 -3.21
C LEU A 99 30.99 18.58 -4.56
N MET A 100 31.54 19.25 -5.58
CA MET A 100 31.99 18.58 -6.80
C MET A 100 33.43 18.11 -6.59
N GLY A 101 33.64 16.79 -6.54
CA GLY A 101 34.98 16.20 -6.63
C GLY A 101 35.30 15.14 -5.58
N GLN A 102 34.68 13.97 -5.66
CA GLN A 102 35.31 12.71 -5.27
C GLN A 102 34.62 11.56 -6.01
N SER A 103 35.34 10.97 -6.95
CA SER A 103 35.07 9.64 -7.50
C SER A 103 35.50 8.60 -6.47
N PRO A 104 34.66 7.64 -6.07
CA PRO A 104 35.14 6.40 -5.49
C PRO A 104 35.16 5.28 -6.56
N ASP A 105 36.32 4.62 -6.62
CA ASP A 105 36.62 3.46 -7.45
C ASP A 105 35.64 2.27 -7.25
N PRO A 106 35.53 1.35 -8.23
CA PRO A 106 34.50 0.33 -8.25
C PRO A 106 35.00 -0.98 -7.65
N LEU A 107 34.67 -1.30 -6.39
CA LEU A 107 34.59 -2.69 -5.92
C LEU A 107 33.58 -2.84 -4.77
N ASP A 108 32.68 -3.80 -5.01
CA ASP A 108 31.98 -4.67 -4.06
C ASP A 108 30.48 -4.42 -3.82
N GLY A 109 29.69 -5.27 -4.49
CA GLY A 109 28.25 -5.41 -4.29
C GLY A 109 27.97 -6.19 -3.02
N SER A 110 27.81 -5.47 -1.91
CA SER A 110 27.33 -6.04 -0.64
C SER A 110 25.97 -5.43 -0.27
N TRP A 111 24.89 -6.08 -0.71
CA TRP A 111 23.53 -5.88 -0.18
C TRP A 111 23.18 -6.93 0.89
N GLU A 112 24.20 -7.52 1.52
CA GLU A 112 23.95 -8.49 2.58
C GLU A 112 23.46 -7.78 3.85
N THR A 113 22.16 -8.01 4.11
CA THR A 113 21.52 -7.83 5.39
C THR A 113 22.23 -8.72 6.42
N THR A 114 23.09 -8.13 7.23
CA THR A 114 23.61 -8.78 8.43
C THR A 114 22.48 -8.89 9.45
N VAL A 115 21.79 -10.03 9.47
CA VAL A 115 21.04 -10.44 10.66
C VAL A 115 22.06 -10.95 11.66
N VAL A 116 22.23 -10.22 12.76
CA VAL A 116 22.96 -10.70 13.93
C VAL A 116 22.14 -11.85 14.53
N ILE A 117 22.61 -13.09 14.33
CA ILE A 117 22.14 -14.24 15.11
C ILE A 117 23.06 -14.37 16.31
N GLU A 118 22.67 -13.79 17.45
CA GLU A 118 23.29 -14.13 18.73
C GLU A 118 22.80 -15.50 19.16
N ARG A 119 23.73 -16.45 19.09
CA ARG A 119 23.66 -17.83 19.57
C ARG A 119 24.17 -17.87 21.01
N LEU A 120 23.34 -18.29 21.96
CA LEU A 120 23.71 -18.95 23.22
C LEU A 120 22.46 -19.77 23.66
N GLY A 121 22.49 -21.04 24.06
CA GLY A 121 23.55 -22.00 24.32
C GLY A 121 22.90 -23.37 24.66
N SER A 122 23.69 -24.42 24.51
CA SER A 122 23.38 -25.86 24.68
C SER A 122 23.06 -26.30 26.13
N GLY A 123 22.44 -27.49 26.25
CA GLY A 123 22.46 -28.38 27.43
C GLY A 123 21.24 -29.30 27.44
N LEU A 124 21.33 -30.57 27.00
CA LEU A 124 21.65 -31.76 27.81
C LEU A 124 20.72 -31.91 29.02
N GLU A 125 19.65 -32.71 28.88
CA GLU A 125 19.43 -34.05 29.48
C GLU A 125 18.10 -34.63 28.96
#